data_AF-A0AAU3JL23-F1
#
_entry.id   AF-A0AAU3JL23-F1
#
_cell.length_a   1.000
_cell.length_b   1.000
_cell.length_c   1.000
_cell.angle_alpha   90.00
_cell.angle_beta   90.00
_cell.angle_gamma   90.00
#
_symmetry.space_group_name_H-M   'P 1'
#
loop_
_entity.id
_entity.type
_entity.pdbx_description
1 polymer ?
#
loop_
_entity_poly.entity_id
_entity_poly.type
_entity_poly.pdbx_seq_one_letter_code
_entity_poly.pdbx_strand_id
1 'polypeptide(L)'
;MGIFGRRKSREERAAEIVGKVASGKGFYGRTTRAFLGESDFARVQQSIGAYNSGLDVQQLLAAGAPTVPATVVSIGDTGKLVNFDPVVDLVLQPPGAADRITLQTIVSKLRIPRPGDQVLLIADPARPGGYLYAGDGVTP
;
A
#
# COMPACT_ATOMS: atom_id res chain seq x y z
N MET A 1 0.85 33.22 33.63
CA MET A 1 0.62 31.76 33.47
C MET A 1 -0.04 31.56 32.12
N GLY A 2 0.40 30.77 31.14
CA GLY A 2 1.56 29.92 30.94
C GLY A 2 1.52 29.51 29.47
N ILE A 3 2.59 29.83 28.73
CA ILE A 3 2.74 29.71 27.27
C ILE A 3 3.43 28.38 27.02
N PHE A 4 2.67 27.30 26.82
CA PHE A 4 3.23 25.98 26.52
C PHE A 4 2.55 25.38 25.29
N GLY A 5 3.10 25.71 24.12
CA GLY A 5 2.80 25.00 22.88
C GLY A 5 3.27 23.55 22.99
N ARG A 6 2.35 22.61 22.78
CA ARG A 6 2.63 21.16 22.75
C ARG A 6 3.76 20.87 21.76
N ARG A 7 4.94 20.50 22.26
CA ARG A 7 6.03 19.98 21.41
C ARG A 7 5.60 18.60 20.92
N LYS A 8 5.40 18.48 19.60
CA LYS A 8 5.25 17.18 18.92
C LYS A 8 6.38 16.23 19.34
N SER A 9 6.04 14.97 19.58
CA SER A 9 7.00 13.96 20.02
C SER A 9 8.04 13.69 18.93
N ARG A 10 9.17 13.07 19.32
CA ARG A 10 10.24 12.71 18.38
C ARG A 10 9.75 11.72 17.32
N GLU A 11 8.82 10.84 17.66
CA GLU A 11 8.19 9.90 16.73
C GLU A 11 7.25 10.59 15.74
N GLU A 12 6.41 11.53 16.19
CA GLU A 12 5.53 12.30 15.27
C GLU A 12 6.35 13.08 14.25
N ARG A 13 7.50 13.65 14.67
CA ARG A 13 8.41 14.34 13.76
C ARG A 13 9.05 13.39 12.76
N ALA A 14 9.43 12.19 13.19
CA ALA A 14 9.98 11.17 12.31
C ALA A 14 8.94 10.73 11.26
N ALA A 15 7.71 10.46 11.69
CA ALA A 15 6.60 10.12 10.79
C ALA A 15 6.30 11.26 9.80
N GLU A 16 6.31 12.51 10.24
CA GLU A 16 6.11 13.68 9.38
C GLU A 16 7.23 13.84 8.33
N ILE A 17 8.48 13.59 8.73
CA ILE A 17 9.63 13.62 7.83
C ILE A 17 9.52 12.49 6.79
N VAL A 18 9.15 11.28 7.23
CA VAL A 18 8.93 10.13 6.33
C VAL A 18 7.80 10.44 5.33
N GLY A 19 6.69 11.02 5.77
CA GLY A 19 5.59 11.43 4.87
C GLY A 19 5.99 12.52 3.87
N LYS A 20 6.84 13.48 4.26
CA LYS A 20 7.39 14.52 3.36
C LYS A 20 8.36 13.94 2.34
N VAL A 21 9.17 12.95 2.72
CA VAL A 21 10.05 12.22 1.80
C VAL A 21 9.24 11.39 0.82
N ALA A 22 8.23 10.65 1.30
CA ALA A 22 7.36 9.82 0.49
C ALA A 22 6.57 10.63 -0.55
N SER A 23 6.00 11.76 -0.15
CA SER A 23 5.20 12.62 -1.05
C SER A 23 6.03 13.39 -2.07
N GLY A 24 7.37 13.45 -1.93
CA GLY A 24 8.24 14.27 -2.78
C GLY A 24 7.97 15.78 -2.70
N LYS A 25 7.10 16.21 -1.78
CA LYS A 25 6.68 17.61 -1.59
C LYS A 25 7.40 18.20 -0.38
N GLY A 26 7.91 19.42 -0.53
CA GLY A 26 8.67 20.15 0.50
C GLY A 26 10.19 20.03 0.35
N PHE A 27 10.92 20.79 1.17
CA PHE A 27 12.38 20.93 1.10
C PHE A 27 13.11 19.57 1.18
N TYR A 28 12.72 18.72 2.13
CA TYR A 28 13.31 17.40 2.34
C TYR A 28 13.00 16.41 1.22
N GLY A 29 11.77 16.41 0.67
CA GLY A 29 11.43 15.56 -0.47
C GLY A 29 12.23 15.91 -1.73
N ARG A 30 12.47 17.22 -1.96
CA ARG A 30 13.28 17.70 -3.08
C ARG A 30 14.76 17.40 -2.92
N THR A 31 15.34 17.57 -1.73
CA THR A 31 16.75 17.24 -1.49
C THR A 31 16.98 15.74 -1.56
N THR A 32 16.13 14.90 -0.97
CA THR A 32 16.24 13.44 -1.09
C THR A 32 16.12 12.97 -2.54
N ARG A 33 15.22 13.54 -3.35
CA ARG A 33 15.12 13.25 -4.80
C ARG A 33 16.40 13.66 -5.55
N ALA A 34 17.01 14.79 -5.20
CA ALA A 34 18.24 15.26 -5.84
C ALA A 34 19.45 14.38 -5.49
N PHE A 35 19.54 13.85 -4.27
CA PHE A 35 20.64 12.98 -3.85
C PHE A 35 20.53 11.54 -4.36
N LEU A 36 19.31 11.00 -4.48
CA LEU A 36 19.09 9.60 -4.90
C LEU A 36 18.88 9.43 -6.42
N GLY A 37 18.56 10.49 -7.15
CA GLY A 37 18.16 10.39 -8.57
C GLY A 37 16.74 9.83 -8.73
N GLU A 38 16.14 10.03 -9.92
CA GLU A 38 14.71 9.70 -10.13
C GLU A 38 14.40 8.20 -10.05
N SER A 39 15.30 7.34 -10.53
CA SER A 39 15.10 5.88 -10.55
C SER A 39 15.10 5.28 -9.15
N ASP A 40 15.97 5.72 -8.26
CA ASP A 40 16.05 5.19 -6.90
C ASP A 40 15.03 5.85 -5.97
N PHE A 41 14.66 7.11 -6.23
CA PHE A 41 13.53 7.74 -5.55
C PHE A 41 12.19 7.06 -5.87
N ALA A 42 11.98 6.63 -7.13
CA ALA A 42 10.81 5.85 -7.50
C ALA A 42 10.77 4.49 -6.77
N ARG A 43 11.92 3.82 -6.62
CA ARG A 43 12.02 2.59 -5.82
C ARG A 43 11.73 2.83 -4.34
N VAL A 44 12.20 3.95 -3.78
CA VAL A 44 11.93 4.33 -2.38
C VAL A 44 10.44 4.66 -2.20
N GLN A 45 9.83 5.42 -3.11
CA GLN A 45 8.37 5.66 -3.09
C GLN A 45 7.57 4.36 -3.23
N GLN A 46 7.99 3.46 -4.12
CA GLN A 46 7.35 2.16 -4.30
C GLN A 46 7.46 1.29 -3.03
N SER A 47 8.62 1.35 -2.37
CA SER A 47 8.86 0.64 -1.11
C SER A 47 8.02 1.22 0.03
N ILE A 48 7.90 2.54 0.14
CA ILE A 48 7.07 3.21 1.15
C ILE A 48 5.57 3.05 0.85
N GLY A 49 5.17 3.08 -0.42
CA GLY A 49 3.79 2.80 -0.85
C GLY A 49 3.37 1.37 -0.49
N ALA A 50 4.26 0.40 -0.66
CA ALA A 50 4.05 -0.98 -0.21
C ALA A 50 3.90 -1.07 1.32
N TYR A 51 4.62 -0.23 2.09
CA TYR A 51 4.49 -0.14 3.56
C TYR A 51 3.12 0.42 4.01
N ASN A 52 2.61 1.46 3.34
CA ASN A 52 1.35 2.10 3.73
C ASN A 52 0.11 1.34 3.24
N SER A 53 0.26 0.47 2.23
CA SER A 53 -0.85 -0.27 1.63
C SER A 53 -1.66 -1.08 2.66
N GLY A 54 -1.01 -1.74 3.63
CA GLY A 54 -1.71 -2.56 4.63
C GLY A 54 -2.47 -1.75 5.70
N LEU A 55 -1.88 -0.64 6.17
CA LEU A 55 -2.49 0.23 7.19
C LEU A 55 -3.57 1.15 6.60
N ASP A 56 -3.37 1.63 5.36
CA ASP A 56 -4.35 2.46 4.67
C ASP A 56 -5.59 1.64 4.27
N VAL A 57 -5.44 0.38 3.84
CA VAL A 57 -6.57 -0.48 3.44
C VAL A 57 -7.54 -0.74 4.59
N GLN A 58 -7.07 -1.06 5.79
CA GLN A 58 -7.96 -1.30 6.94
C GLN A 58 -8.71 -0.04 7.36
N GLN A 59 -8.07 1.13 7.29
CA GLN A 59 -8.72 2.41 7.58
C GLN A 59 -9.76 2.75 6.51
N LEU A 60 -9.46 2.48 5.24
CA LEU A 60 -10.40 2.67 4.13
C LEU A 60 -11.62 1.74 4.27
N LEU A 61 -11.42 0.48 4.63
CA LEU A 61 -12.50 -0.46 4.93
C LEU A 61 -13.37 0.03 6.10
N ALA A 62 -12.73 0.46 7.20
CA ALA A 62 -13.44 0.99 8.36
C ALA A 62 -14.21 2.28 8.06
N ALA A 63 -13.72 3.09 7.11
CA ALA A 63 -14.40 4.28 6.61
C ALA A 63 -15.53 3.96 5.60
N GLY A 64 -15.77 2.68 5.29
CA GLY A 64 -16.83 2.26 4.36
C GLY A 64 -16.46 2.45 2.89
N ALA A 65 -15.17 2.41 2.54
CA ALA A 65 -14.74 2.46 1.15
C ALA A 65 -15.37 1.29 0.36
N PRO A 66 -15.88 1.55 -0.86
CA PRO A 66 -16.49 0.50 -1.67
C PRO A 66 -15.45 -0.55 -2.06
N THR A 67 -15.86 -1.82 -1.97
CA THR A 67 -15.04 -2.97 -2.37
C THR A 67 -15.55 -3.55 -3.68
N VAL A 68 -14.61 -4.05 -4.49
CA VAL A 68 -14.88 -4.75 -5.75
C VAL A 68 -14.37 -6.18 -5.60
N PRO A 69 -15.22 -7.21 -5.75
CA PRO A 69 -14.75 -8.58 -5.74
C PRO A 69 -13.94 -8.86 -7.01
N ALA A 70 -12.90 -9.67 -6.91
CA ALA A 70 -12.12 -10.15 -8.05
C ALA A 70 -11.68 -11.60 -7.81
N THR A 71 -11.56 -12.36 -8.89
CA THR A 71 -11.06 -13.75 -8.83
C THR A 71 -9.57 -13.74 -9.05
N VAL A 72 -8.83 -14.48 -8.22
CA VAL A 72 -7.38 -14.65 -8.39
C VAL A 72 -7.14 -15.56 -9.58
N VAL A 73 -6.45 -15.05 -10.60
CA VAL A 73 -6.07 -15.83 -11.79
C VAL A 73 -4.72 -16.50 -11.58
N SER A 74 -3.75 -15.76 -11.04
CA SER A 74 -2.43 -16.29 -10.73
C SER A 74 -1.77 -15.49 -9.61
N ILE A 75 -0.83 -16.16 -8.93
CA ILE A 75 0.01 -15.59 -7.88
C ILE A 75 1.47 -15.92 -8.19
N GLY A 76 2.33 -14.90 -8.12
CA GLY A 76 3.78 -15.02 -8.25
C GLY A 76 4.46 -14.61 -6.96
N ASP A 77 5.38 -15.43 -6.46
CA ASP A 77 6.25 -15.04 -5.35
C ASP A 77 7.36 -14.11 -5.86
N THR A 78 7.54 -12.99 -5.17
CA THR A 78 8.60 -12.03 -5.48
C THR A 78 9.92 -12.35 -4.77
N GLY A 79 9.89 -13.29 -3.80
CA GLY A 79 11.00 -13.59 -2.89
C GLY A 79 11.22 -12.51 -1.81
N LYS A 80 10.42 -11.44 -1.79
CA LYS A 80 10.51 -10.37 -0.81
C LYS A 80 9.56 -10.63 0.35
N LEU A 81 10.01 -10.29 1.55
CA LEU A 81 9.22 -10.35 2.76
C LEU A 81 9.17 -8.97 3.42
N VAL A 82 8.03 -8.63 4.02
CA VAL A 82 7.84 -7.46 4.88
C VAL A 82 7.26 -7.94 6.19
N ASN A 83 7.95 -7.68 7.33
CA ASN A 83 7.55 -8.23 8.63
C ASN A 83 7.29 -9.75 8.60
N PHE A 84 8.10 -10.47 7.83
CA PHE A 84 7.97 -11.89 7.53
C PHE A 84 6.75 -12.30 6.68
N ASP A 85 5.86 -11.38 6.32
CA ASP A 85 4.76 -11.62 5.39
C ASP A 85 5.25 -11.50 3.93
N PRO A 86 4.85 -12.42 3.04
CA PRO A 86 5.29 -12.41 1.66
C PRO A 86 4.70 -11.26 0.85
N VAL A 87 5.54 -10.70 -0.02
CA VAL A 87 5.12 -9.81 -1.09
C VAL A 87 4.90 -10.65 -2.34
N VAL A 88 3.71 -10.57 -2.91
CA VAL A 88 3.29 -11.39 -4.05
C VAL A 88 2.79 -10.50 -5.19
N ASP A 89 3.02 -10.96 -6.42
CA ASP A 89 2.41 -10.41 -7.62
C ASP A 89 1.10 -11.16 -7.90
N LEU A 90 -0.02 -10.45 -7.85
CA LEU A 90 -1.35 -10.99 -8.12
C LEU A 90 -1.83 -10.57 -9.51
N VAL A 91 -2.41 -11.51 -10.23
CA VAL A 91 -3.21 -11.26 -11.42
C VAL A 91 -4.65 -11.58 -11.08
N LEU A 92 -5.53 -10.60 -11.24
CA LEU A 92 -6.91 -10.64 -10.77
C LEU A 92 -7.88 -10.36 -11.91
N GLN A 93 -9.04 -11.00 -11.86
CA GLN A 93 -10.12 -10.85 -12.81
C GLN A 93 -11.37 -10.31 -12.09
N PRO A 94 -11.68 -9.01 -12.22
CA PRO A 94 -12.97 -8.48 -11.78
C PRO A 94 -14.12 -9.07 -12.59
N PRO A 95 -15.32 -9.20 -12.01
CA PRO A 95 -16.50 -9.68 -12.72
C PRO A 95 -16.89 -8.70 -13.81
N GLY A 96 -17.09 -9.22 -15.03
CA GLY A 96 -17.51 -8.41 -16.18
C GLY A 96 -16.44 -7.49 -16.78
N ALA A 97 -15.22 -7.45 -16.23
CA ALA A 97 -14.11 -6.74 -16.84
C ALA A 97 -13.47 -7.59 -17.95
N ALA A 98 -13.10 -6.98 -19.07
CA ALA A 98 -12.31 -7.63 -20.11
C ALA A 98 -10.82 -7.73 -19.72
N ASP A 99 -10.34 -6.71 -19.00
CA ASP A 99 -8.93 -6.60 -18.63
C ASP A 99 -8.64 -7.20 -17.25
N ARG A 100 -7.44 -7.78 -17.14
CA ARG A 100 -6.91 -8.28 -15.87
C ARG A 100 -6.21 -7.16 -15.12
N ILE A 101 -6.36 -7.18 -13.80
CA ILE A 101 -5.64 -6.28 -12.90
C ILE A 101 -4.39 -6.99 -12.42
N THR A 102 -3.24 -6.33 -12.53
CA THR A 102 -1.99 -6.80 -11.94
C THR A 102 -1.58 -5.88 -10.80
N LEU A 103 -1.31 -6.42 -9.62
CA LEU A 103 -0.84 -5.64 -8.48
C LEU A 103 0.14 -6.45 -7.62
N GLN A 104 1.12 -5.75 -7.05
CA GLN A 104 2.03 -6.30 -6.06
C GLN A 104 1.53 -5.92 -4.67
N THR A 105 1.37 -6.89 -3.77
CA THR A 105 0.84 -6.65 -2.42
C THR A 105 1.50 -7.56 -1.39
N ILE A 106 1.47 -7.13 -0.13
CA ILE A 106 1.77 -7.99 1.01
C ILE A 106 0.52 -8.84 1.31
N VAL A 107 0.70 -10.13 1.58
CA VAL A 107 -0.36 -11.03 2.04
C VAL A 107 0.06 -11.73 3.33
N SER A 108 -0.90 -12.06 4.19
CA SER A 108 -0.61 -12.78 5.43
C SER A 108 -0.13 -14.21 5.15
N LYS A 109 0.88 -14.69 5.89
CA LYS A 109 1.29 -16.11 5.83
C LYS A 109 0.21 -17.10 6.27
N LEU A 110 -0.77 -16.66 7.05
CA LEU A 110 -1.87 -17.52 7.49
C LEU A 110 -2.92 -17.72 6.39
N ARG A 111 -3.03 -16.73 5.48
CA ARG A 111 -4.04 -16.68 4.42
C ARG A 111 -3.42 -16.15 3.14
N ILE A 112 -2.66 -17.02 2.48
CA ILE A 112 -2.13 -16.75 1.14
C ILE A 112 -3.23 -17.15 0.13
N PRO A 113 -3.75 -16.21 -0.67
CA PRO A 113 -4.77 -16.51 -1.65
C PRO A 113 -4.23 -17.43 -2.76
N ARG A 114 -5.11 -18.27 -3.31
CA ARG A 114 -4.81 -19.24 -4.36
C ARG A 114 -5.54 -18.88 -5.65
N PRO A 115 -5.03 -19.35 -6.81
CA PRO A 115 -5.79 -19.26 -8.07
C PRO A 115 -7.19 -19.86 -7.92
N GLY A 116 -8.21 -19.10 -8.31
CA GLY A 116 -9.63 -19.43 -8.15
C GLY A 116 -10.30 -18.80 -6.93
N ASP A 117 -9.53 -18.30 -5.95
CA ASP A 117 -10.11 -17.65 -4.77
C ASP A 117 -10.73 -16.29 -5.13
N GLN A 118 -11.78 -15.92 -4.39
CA GLN A 118 -12.36 -14.58 -4.47
C GLN A 118 -11.70 -13.68 -3.42
N VAL A 119 -11.26 -12.50 -3.87
CA VAL A 119 -10.64 -11.48 -3.04
C VAL A 119 -11.34 -10.14 -3.24
N LEU A 120 -11.15 -9.23 -2.31
CA LEU A 120 -11.69 -7.87 -2.36
C LEU A 120 -10.61 -6.89 -2.76
N LEU A 121 -11.00 -5.91 -3.57
CA LEU A 121 -10.19 -4.78 -3.98
C LEU A 121 -10.84 -3.47 -3.56
N ILE A 122 -10.01 -2.48 -3.25
CA ILE A 122 -10.44 -1.10 -3.00
C ILE A 122 -9.76 -0.19 -4.02
N ALA A 123 -10.46 0.82 -4.49
CA ALA A 123 -9.85 1.83 -5.36
C ALA A 123 -8.72 2.56 -4.62
N ASP A 124 -7.55 2.66 -5.24
CA ASP A 124 -6.39 3.34 -4.64
C ASP A 124 -6.60 4.86 -4.70
N PRO A 125 -6.80 5.57 -3.58
CA PRO A 125 -7.00 7.02 -3.58
C PRO A 125 -5.72 7.77 -3.98
N ALA A 126 -4.54 7.16 -3.81
CA ALA A 126 -3.26 7.75 -4.20
C ALA A 126 -2.98 7.58 -5.69
N ARG A 127 -3.59 6.59 -6.35
CA ARG A 127 -3.44 6.31 -7.79
C ARG A 127 -4.81 6.07 -8.44
N PRO A 128 -5.44 7.11 -9.00
CA PRO A 128 -6.72 6.96 -9.70
C PRO A 128 -6.66 5.89 -10.78
N GLY A 129 -7.61 4.94 -10.76
CA GLY A 129 -7.64 3.77 -11.64
C GLY A 129 -6.80 2.58 -11.16
N GLY A 130 -6.01 2.75 -10.09
CA GLY A 130 -5.32 1.68 -9.38
C GLY A 130 -6.21 1.01 -8.33
N TYR A 131 -5.78 -0.16 -7.88
CA TYR A 131 -6.45 -0.95 -6.86
C TYR A 131 -5.49 -1.37 -5.75
N LEU A 132 -6.03 -1.48 -4.54
CA LEU A 132 -5.39 -2.03 -3.36
C LEU A 132 -6.05 -3.35 -2.99
N TYR A 133 -5.25 -4.31 -2.54
CA TYR A 133 -5.72 -5.60 -2.06
C TYR A 133 -6.33 -5.47 -0.65
N ALA A 134 -7.55 -5.96 -0.48
CA ALA A 134 -8.31 -5.86 0.77
C ALA A 134 -8.56 -7.20 1.47
N GLY A 135 -7.92 -8.28 1.02
CA GLY A 135 -8.08 -9.61 1.62
C GLY A 135 -9.16 -10.46 0.93
N ASP A 136 -9.50 -11.57 1.57
CA ASP A 136 -10.53 -12.53 1.15
C ASP A 136 -11.96 -12.15 1.59
N GLY A 137 -12.12 -10.98 2.24
CA GLY A 137 -13.40 -10.52 2.77
C GLY A 137 -13.86 -11.26 4.03
N VAL A 138 -13.05 -12.18 4.55
CA VAL A 138 -13.32 -12.88 5.80
C VAL A 138 -12.57 -12.14 6.90
N THR A 139 -13.25 -11.25 7.60
CA THR A 139 -12.70 -10.65 8.81
C THR A 139 -12.39 -11.77 9.81
N PRO A 140 -11.16 -11.87 10.36
CA PRO A 140 -10.87 -12.80 11.43
C PRO A 140 -11.64 -12.46 12.72
#